data_AF-A0A817JCR7-F1
#
_entry.id   AF-A0A817JCR7-F1
#
_cell.length_a   1.000
_cell.length_b   1.000
_cell.length_c   1.000
_cell.angle_alpha   90.00
_cell.angle_beta   90.00
_cell.angle_gamma   90.00
#
_symmetry.space_group_name_H-M   'P 1'
#
loop_
_entity.id
_entity.type
_entity.pdbx_description
1 polymer ?
#
loop_
_entity_poly.entity_id
_entity_poly.type
_entity_poly.pdbx_seq_one_letter_code
_entity_poly.pdbx_strand_id
1 'polypeptide(L)'
;MEKASTPGTQVNVCFIPKSTTEGALTFLRSEIGKRLKGSDTRRIVTDMNRDNESSPNDAGVRLLFQMRKFGFHQKCLRVWV
;
A
#
# COMPACT_ATOMS: atom_id res chain seq x y z
N MET A 1 -21.11 -10.54 -33.66
CA MET A 1 -21.48 -9.78 -32.45
C MET A 1 -20.36 -9.98 -31.45
N GLU A 2 -19.24 -9.26 -31.64
CA GLU A 2 -18.10 -9.31 -30.73
C GLU A 2 -18.47 -8.54 -29.45
N LYS A 3 -18.27 -9.19 -28.30
CA LYS A 3 -18.48 -8.55 -26.99
C LYS A 3 -17.36 -7.54 -26.79
N ALA A 4 -17.70 -6.25 -26.84
CA ALA A 4 -16.82 -5.17 -26.42
C ALA A 4 -16.35 -5.43 -24.99
N SER A 5 -15.03 -5.51 -24.83
CA SER A 5 -14.33 -5.68 -23.56
C SER A 5 -14.77 -4.56 -22.62
N THR A 6 -15.26 -4.92 -21.42
CA THR A 6 -15.55 -3.97 -20.34
C THR A 6 -14.38 -3.00 -20.21
N PRO A 7 -14.58 -1.66 -20.23
CA PRO A 7 -13.49 -0.73 -20.01
C PRO A 7 -12.90 -1.05 -18.64
N GLY A 8 -11.69 -1.62 -18.65
CA GLY A 8 -11.00 -1.98 -17.42
C GLY A 8 -10.91 -0.73 -16.56
N THR A 9 -11.50 -0.77 -15.36
CA THR A 9 -11.41 0.32 -14.40
C THR A 9 -9.95 0.74 -14.30
N GLN A 10 -9.62 2.00 -14.59
CA GLN A 10 -8.24 2.49 -14.48
C GLN A 10 -7.78 2.33 -13.03
N VAL A 11 -7.11 1.22 -12.74
CA VAL A 11 -6.51 0.96 -11.43
C VAL A 11 -5.25 1.80 -11.35
N ASN A 12 -5.33 2.91 -10.63
CA ASN A 12 -4.17 3.73 -10.33
C ASN A 12 -3.34 3.05 -9.24
N VAL A 13 -2.42 2.17 -9.63
CA VAL A 13 -1.48 1.53 -8.70
C VAL A 13 -0.51 2.59 -8.20
N CYS A 14 -0.53 2.87 -6.89
CA CYS A 14 0.34 3.84 -6.28
C CYS A 14 1.39 3.08 -5.47
N PHE A 15 2.60 2.98 -6.02
CA PHE A 15 3.71 2.35 -5.31
C PHE A 15 4.18 3.30 -4.21
N ILE A 16 4.31 2.80 -2.98
CA ILE A 16 4.94 3.56 -1.90
C ILE A 16 6.31 2.91 -1.69
N PRO A 17 7.36 3.36 -2.42
CA PRO A 17 8.69 2.80 -2.27
C PRO A 17 9.23 3.22 -0.91
N LYS A 18 9.33 2.28 0.04
CA LYS A 18 9.76 2.59 1.39
C LYS A 18 10.69 1.52 1.89
N SER A 19 11.91 1.96 2.18
CA SER A 19 12.96 1.17 2.81
C SER A 19 12.61 0.76 4.24
N THR A 20 11.71 1.47 4.95
CA THR A 20 11.32 1.13 6.33
C THR A 20 9.84 1.41 6.61
N THR A 21 9.29 0.71 7.61
CA THR A 21 7.93 0.89 8.15
C THR A 21 7.74 2.33 8.61
N GLU A 22 8.70 2.89 9.33
CA GLU A 22 8.63 4.27 9.79
C GLU A 22 8.53 5.27 8.63
N GLY A 23 9.38 5.12 7.61
CA GLY A 23 9.33 5.97 6.42
C GLY A 23 7.99 5.88 5.69
N ALA A 24 7.38 4.69 5.66
CA ALA A 24 6.05 4.47 5.10
C ALA A 24 4.97 5.20 5.91
N LEU A 25 4.98 5.07 7.23
CA LEU A 25 4.04 5.75 8.11
C LEU A 25 4.17 7.27 8.04
N THR A 26 5.39 7.80 7.99
CA THR A 26 5.63 9.25 7.84
C THR A 26 5.03 9.78 6.55
N PHE A 27 5.17 9.07 5.44
CA PHE A 27 4.52 9.45 4.19
C PHE A 27 3.00 9.39 4.28
N LEU A 28 2.43 8.34 4.86
CA LEU A 28 0.97 8.21 5.01
C LEU A 28 0.37 9.30 5.90
N ARG A 29 1.15 9.85 6.84
CA ARG A 29 0.76 11.00 7.68
C ARG A 29 0.89 12.34 6.96
N SER A 30 1.65 12.43 5.87
CA SER A 30 1.77 13.66 5.08
C SER A 30 0.47 14.02 4.36
N GLU A 31 0.33 15.26 3.92
CA GLU A 31 -0.85 15.71 3.15
C GLU A 31 -1.04 14.92 1.86
N ILE A 32 0.06 14.52 1.20
CA ILE A 32 0.02 13.66 0.01
C ILE A 32 -0.50 12.27 0.36
N GLY A 33 0.01 11.68 1.45
CA GLY A 33 -0.39 10.35 1.91
C GLY A 33 -1.86 10.31 2.35
N LYS A 34 -2.34 11.34 3.06
CA LYS A 34 -3.75 11.46 3.47
C LYS A 34 -4.71 11.46 2.27
N ARG A 35 -4.33 12.07 1.14
CA ARG A 35 -5.13 12.04 -0.11
C ARG A 35 -5.27 10.64 -0.71
N LEU A 36 -4.51 9.66 -0.24
CA LEU A 36 -4.69 8.27 -0.64
C LEU A 36 -5.89 7.62 0.09
N LYS A 37 -6.30 8.13 1.26
CA LYS A 37 -7.45 7.60 2.01
C LYS A 37 -8.73 7.64 1.17
N GLY A 38 -9.52 6.56 1.22
CA GLY A 38 -10.82 6.47 0.54
C GLY A 38 -10.78 6.26 -0.97
N SER A 39 -9.61 6.02 -1.56
CA SER A 39 -9.50 5.72 -2.99
C SER A 39 -9.48 4.21 -3.24
N ASP A 40 -10.60 3.67 -3.74
CA ASP A 40 -10.75 2.24 -4.07
C ASP A 40 -9.96 1.81 -5.32
N THR A 41 -9.57 2.79 -6.14
CA THR A 41 -8.75 2.59 -7.34
C THR A 41 -7.27 2.50 -7.03
N ARG A 42 -6.85 2.80 -5.79
CA ARG A 42 -5.44 2.79 -5.38
C ARG A 42 -5.10 1.54 -4.58
N ARG A 43 -4.00 0.90 -4.99
CA ARG A 43 -3.42 -0.25 -4.29
C ARG A 43 -2.08 0.14 -3.72
N ILE A 44 -1.80 -0.35 -2.52
CA ILE A 44 -0.52 -0.14 -1.84
C ILE A 44 0.25 -1.45 -1.90
N VAL A 45 1.47 -1.35 -2.43
CA VAL A 45 2.39 -2.47 -2.54
C VAL A 45 3.41 -2.34 -1.43
N THR A 46 3.62 -3.42 -0.69
CA THR A 46 4.61 -3.48 0.39
C THR A 46 5.28 -4.84 0.41
N ASP A 47 6.58 -4.82 0.66
CA ASP A 47 7.34 -6.03 0.96
C ASP A 47 6.94 -6.53 2.34
N MET A 48 6.77 -7.85 2.45
CA MET A 48 6.44 -8.50 3.72
C MET A 48 7.64 -8.57 4.65
N ASN A 49 8.82 -8.74 4.06
CA ASN A 49 10.09 -8.87 4.75
C ASN A 49 10.99 -7.65 4.45
N ARG A 50 11.67 -7.12 5.47
CA ARG A 50 12.66 -6.04 5.32
C ARG A 50 13.83 -6.20 6.27
N ASP A 51 14.98 -6.64 5.76
CA ASP A 51 16.16 -7.00 6.55
C ASP A 51 16.79 -5.84 7.34
N ASN A 52 16.47 -4.60 6.95
CA ASN A 52 16.95 -3.39 7.61
C ASN A 52 16.04 -2.90 8.76
N GLU A 53 14.98 -3.65 9.12
CA GLU A 53 14.14 -3.36 10.28
C GLU A 53 14.47 -4.23 11.50
N SER A 54 14.09 -3.77 12.69
CA SER A 54 14.24 -4.53 13.95
C SER A 54 13.50 -5.87 13.93
N SER A 55 12.45 -5.97 13.12
CA SER A 55 11.63 -7.17 12.95
C SER A 55 11.42 -7.39 11.46
N PRO A 56 12.38 -8.05 10.78
CA PRO A 56 12.36 -8.17 9.33
C PRO A 56 11.17 -8.94 8.80
N ASN A 57 10.83 -10.07 9.43
CA ASN A 57 9.87 -11.05 8.91
C ASN A 57 8.39 -10.61 9.02
N ASP A 58 8.10 -9.53 9.74
CA ASP A 58 6.75 -9.03 9.93
C ASP A 58 6.60 -7.54 9.59
N ALA A 59 7.61 -6.94 8.96
CA ALA A 59 7.64 -5.51 8.60
C ALA A 59 6.40 -5.10 7.77
N GLY A 60 6.03 -5.89 6.77
CA GLY A 60 4.84 -5.63 5.98
C GLY A 60 3.54 -5.79 6.78
N VAL A 61 3.45 -6.80 7.66
CA VAL A 61 2.27 -6.99 8.52
C VAL A 61 2.10 -5.81 9.48
N ARG A 62 3.19 -5.38 10.13
CA ARG A 62 3.22 -4.23 11.04
C ARG A 62 2.79 -2.95 10.33
N LEU A 63 3.30 -2.71 9.12
CA LEU A 63 2.87 -1.58 8.31
C LEU A 63 1.37 -1.65 8.02
N LEU A 64 0.87 -2.78 7.49
CA LEU A 64 -0.56 -2.95 7.17
C LEU A 64 -1.46 -2.72 8.38
N PHE A 65 -1.06 -3.21 9.56
CA PHE A 65 -1.80 -2.99 10.79
C PHE A 65 -1.88 -1.51 11.17
N GLN A 66 -0.77 -0.79 11.10
CA GLN A 66 -0.72 0.65 11.38
C GLN A 66 -1.50 1.46 10.35
N MET A 67 -1.44 1.07 9.07
CA MET A 67 -2.24 1.67 8.00
C MET A 67 -3.74 1.61 8.29
N ARG A 68 -4.24 0.45 8.72
CA ARG A 68 -5.65 0.28 9.12
C ARG A 68 -6.01 1.18 10.29
N LYS A 69 -5.13 1.32 11.30
CA LYS A 69 -5.33 2.26 12.41
C LYS A 69 -5.43 3.72 11.96
N PHE A 70 -4.72 4.09 10.89
CA PHE A 70 -4.81 5.43 10.30
C PHE A 70 -6.01 5.61 9.35
N GLY A 71 -6.89 4.62 9.21
CA GLY A 71 -8.07 4.70 8.34
C GLY A 71 -7.77 4.48 6.85
N PHE A 72 -6.65 3.83 6.52
CA PHE A 72 -6.39 3.39 5.15
C PHE A 72 -7.03 2.02 4.92
N HIS A 73 -8.04 1.97 4.06
CA HIS A 73 -8.80 0.74 3.79
C HIS A 73 -8.46 0.03 2.47
N GLN A 74 -7.48 0.56 1.72
CA GLN A 74 -7.15 0.11 0.36
C GLN A 74 -6.75 -1.36 0.30
N LYS A 75 -6.97 -1.97 -0.87
CA LYS A 75 -6.45 -3.31 -1.18
C LYS A 75 -4.92 -3.24 -1.22
N CYS A 76 -4.29 -4.06 -0.39
CA CYS A 76 -2.83 -4.14 -0.32
C CYS A 76 -2.35 -5.36 -1.10
N LEU A 77 -1.30 -5.17 -1.90
CA LEU A 77 -0.62 -6.25 -2.61
C LEU A 77 0.65 -6.59 -1.84
N ARG A 78 0.79 -7.86 -1.50
CA ARG A 78 1.96 -8.39 -0.78
C ARG A 78 3.00 -8.82 -1.80
N VAL A 79 4.24 -8.38 -1.62
CA VAL A 79 5.38 -8.89 -2.38
C VAL A 79 6.28 -9.64 -1.41
N TRP A 80 6.59 -10.89 -1.77
CA TRP A 80 7.66 -11.65 -1.15
C TRP A 80 8.86 -11.45 -2.05
N VAL A 81 9.79 -10.59 -1.61
CA VAL A 81 11.09 -10.41 -2.26
C VAL A 81 12.08 -11.36 -1.60
#